data_AF-A0A926ANX6-F1
#
_entry.id   AF-A0A926ANX6-F1
#
_cell.length_a   1.000
_cell.length_b   1.000
_cell.length_c   1.000
_cell.angle_alpha   90.00
_cell.angle_beta   90.00
_cell.angle_gamma   90.00
#
_symmetry.space_group_name_H-M   'P 1'
#
loop_
_entity.id
_entity.type
_entity.pdbx_description
1 polymer ?
#
loop_
_entity_poly.entity_id
_entity_poly.type
_entity_poly.pdbx_seq_one_letter_code
_entity_poly.pdbx_strand_id
1 'polypeptide(L)'
;YILECTKNNIEQQKNRFFVQGDPGAILVIEFAKETQAEVLTIAAQMEAEMRENALGYHFPVLFGEDTKKIWTLRKAGLGLLGNLPGDEKAVAVIEDTAVDVYDLPEYIREFNEILIKNKMTSVHYAHAGSGELHLRPIINLKTEEGHRQFRHIAEEIATLVKKYKGSLSGEHGDGRLRGEFIRQMVGEKNYALMKEIKHIFDPEHIFNPGKIVYTPPMDTFLRYEAGQKTPEIKTHFRFHEQTILQHAEQCNGSGDCRKTEMSGGTMCPSYMATRNEKDTTRARANILREFLTHSDKPNRFDHAEIKEVMDLCLSCKGCKSECPSNVDVAKLKAEFMQQYHDANGIPFRSRLIANFSKQMKLASLIPWGYNLIFGTPFLRKIASQLVGFHPARTMPLLGKKTLRKSLPCKSAKVQMASKGKVYLFVDEFTNYNDVEIGKKAINLLEILGYEVVIPEHLESGRTYLSKGFLREAKKIAEANVKFLADKITDNTLLIGIEPSAILTFRDEYPDLVSEDLMEAAKNLAKNALTIEEFLVKEMDKGNIRKEQFT
;
A
#
# COMPACT_ATOMS: atom_id res chain seq x y z
N TYR A 1 5.36 -0.22 18.75
CA TYR A 1 4.32 -0.21 17.69
C TYR A 1 4.81 0.35 16.35
N ILE A 2 5.19 1.63 16.22
CA ILE A 2 5.57 2.21 14.91
C ILE A 2 6.71 1.42 14.24
N LEU A 3 7.80 1.15 14.96
CA LEU A 3 8.94 0.39 14.44
C LEU A 3 8.61 -1.07 14.12
N GLU A 4 7.60 -1.65 14.75
CA GLU A 4 7.10 -2.98 14.36
C GLU A 4 6.36 -2.90 13.03
N CYS A 5 5.49 -1.91 12.85
CA CYS A 5 4.79 -1.70 11.60
C CYS A 5 5.75 -1.44 10.42
N THR A 6 6.90 -0.80 10.65
CA THR A 6 7.90 -0.60 9.58
C THR A 6 8.57 -1.90 9.14
N LYS A 7 8.55 -2.99 9.94
CA LYS A 7 9.09 -4.30 9.53
C LYS A 7 8.29 -4.92 8.39
N ASN A 8 7.03 -4.56 8.21
CA ASN A 8 6.13 -5.14 7.22
C ASN A 8 5.69 -4.15 6.13
N ASN A 9 6.15 -2.89 6.19
CA ASN A 9 5.88 -1.87 5.17
C ASN A 9 7.01 -1.84 4.13
N ILE A 10 6.64 -1.98 2.85
CA ILE A 10 7.58 -2.10 1.72
C ILE A 10 8.57 -0.94 1.63
N GLU A 11 8.11 0.28 1.87
CA GLU A 11 8.95 1.47 1.73
C GLU A 11 9.72 1.75 3.02
N GLN A 12 9.07 1.60 4.18
CA GLN A 12 9.69 1.94 5.46
C GLN A 12 10.71 0.90 5.94
N GLN A 13 10.67 -0.34 5.42
CA GLN A 13 11.77 -1.29 5.57
C GLN A 13 13.10 -0.73 5.02
N LYS A 14 13.06 0.06 3.95
CA LYS A 14 14.26 0.70 3.37
C LYS A 14 14.70 1.91 4.19
N ASN A 15 13.74 2.63 4.77
CA ASN A 15 13.99 3.88 5.49
C ASN A 15 14.46 3.68 6.95
N ARG A 16 14.50 2.45 7.46
CA ARG A 16 14.87 2.14 8.85
C ARG A 16 16.31 1.64 9.05
N PHE A 17 17.18 1.78 8.04
CA PHE A 17 18.55 1.25 8.04
C PHE A 17 19.44 1.78 9.18
N PHE A 18 19.10 2.93 9.77
CA PHE A 18 19.80 3.54 10.91
C PHE A 18 19.38 2.95 12.27
N VAL A 19 18.40 2.03 12.31
CA VAL A 19 17.90 1.44 13.56
C VAL A 19 18.75 0.22 13.92
N GLN A 20 19.39 0.24 15.10
CA GLN A 20 20.14 -0.90 15.62
C GLN A 20 19.32 -1.66 16.68
N GLY A 21 19.09 -2.96 16.46
CA GLY A 21 18.35 -3.81 17.40
C GLY A 21 16.86 -3.46 17.47
N ASP A 22 16.29 -3.55 18.67
CA ASP A 22 14.88 -3.24 18.96
C ASP A 22 14.79 -2.15 20.06
N PRO A 23 15.03 -0.87 19.71
CA PRO A 23 15.07 0.21 20.69
C PRO A 23 13.70 0.48 21.31
N GLY A 24 13.69 0.75 22.62
CA GLY A 24 12.48 1.22 23.31
C GLY A 24 12.03 2.63 22.87
N ALA A 25 12.96 3.47 22.43
CA ALA A 25 12.67 4.82 21.93
C ALA A 25 13.72 5.25 20.87
N ILE A 26 13.31 6.14 19.97
CA ILE A 26 14.20 6.82 19.03
C ILE A 26 14.00 8.33 19.19
N LEU A 27 15.09 9.05 19.41
CA LEU A 27 15.14 10.50 19.38
C LEU A 27 15.80 10.94 18.08
N VAL A 28 15.11 11.77 17.30
CA VAL A 28 15.64 12.34 16.05
C VAL A 28 15.97 13.81 16.31
N ILE A 29 17.20 14.20 16.01
CA ILE A 29 17.72 15.55 16.21
C ILE A 29 18.28 16.03 14.88
N GLU A 30 17.92 17.25 14.48
CA GLU A 30 18.43 17.88 13.26
C GLU A 30 19.33 19.06 13.63
N PHE A 31 20.54 19.07 13.07
CA PHE A 31 21.50 20.16 13.20
C PHE A 31 21.65 20.89 11.88
N ALA A 32 21.56 22.21 11.90
CA ALA A 32 21.84 23.08 10.75
C ALA A 32 23.02 24.01 11.08
N LYS A 33 24.08 23.92 10.27
CA LYS A 33 25.30 24.75 10.32
C LYS A 33 25.79 25.05 8.91
N GLU A 34 26.69 26.02 8.79
CA GLU A 34 27.26 26.43 7.50
C GLU A 34 28.15 25.35 6.89
N THR A 35 28.80 24.54 7.73
CA THR A 35 29.69 23.46 7.26
C THR A 35 29.37 22.11 7.89
N GLN A 36 29.67 21.03 7.15
CA GLN A 36 29.54 19.66 7.65
C GLN A 36 30.45 19.39 8.85
N ALA A 37 31.63 20.03 8.91
CA ALA A 37 32.56 19.88 10.03
C ALA A 37 31.98 20.41 11.35
N GLU A 38 31.25 21.53 11.30
CA GLU A 38 30.55 22.07 12.47
C GLU A 38 29.42 21.14 12.95
N VAL A 39 28.66 20.56 12.00
CA VAL A 39 27.63 19.57 12.34
C VAL A 39 28.23 18.36 13.05
N LEU A 40 29.32 17.80 12.50
CA LEU A 40 30.00 16.66 13.09
C LEU A 40 30.56 16.97 14.48
N THR A 41 31.10 18.17 14.68
CA THR A 41 31.63 18.61 15.98
C THR A 41 30.53 18.65 17.04
N ILE A 42 29.40 19.28 16.73
CA ILE A 42 28.27 19.39 17.68
C ILE A 42 27.61 18.03 17.92
N ALA A 43 27.44 17.22 16.88
CA ALA A 43 26.90 15.87 17.01
C ALA A 43 27.78 15.00 17.93
N ALA A 44 29.11 15.08 17.79
CA ALA A 44 30.04 14.35 18.64
C ALA A 44 30.03 14.83 20.10
N GLN A 45 29.89 16.15 20.32
CA GLN A 45 29.74 16.71 21.67
C GLN A 45 28.46 16.21 22.36
N MET A 46 27.33 16.27 21.65
CA MET A 46 26.05 15.74 22.14
C MET A 46 26.14 14.23 22.41
N GLU A 47 26.71 13.45 21.50
CA GLU A 47 26.87 12.00 21.69
C GLU A 47 27.72 11.70 22.94
N ALA A 48 28.81 12.43 23.16
CA ALA A 48 29.65 12.26 24.35
C ALA A 48 28.86 12.52 25.64
N GLU A 49 28.11 13.62 25.71
CA GLU A 49 27.27 13.96 26.86
C GLU A 49 26.15 12.93 27.09
N MET A 50 25.48 12.49 26.02
CA MET A 50 24.44 11.47 26.13
C MET A 50 25.01 10.12 26.60
N ARG A 51 26.22 9.74 26.16
CA ARG A 51 26.88 8.51 26.64
C ARG A 51 27.32 8.61 28.09
N GLU A 52 27.86 9.75 28.51
CA GLU A 52 28.24 10.01 29.90
C GLU A 52 27.04 9.87 30.85
N ASN A 53 25.86 10.34 30.41
CA ASN A 53 24.61 10.24 31.15
C ASN A 53 23.82 8.93 30.91
N ALA A 54 24.38 7.98 30.15
CA ALA A 54 23.72 6.73 29.77
C ALA A 54 22.34 6.89 29.07
N LEU A 55 22.18 7.96 28.27
CA LEU A 55 20.96 8.34 27.57
C LEU A 55 20.87 7.81 26.12
N GLY A 56 21.50 6.66 25.83
CA GLY A 56 21.41 6.00 24.53
C GLY A 56 22.59 5.06 24.25
N TYR A 57 22.44 4.22 23.22
CA TYR A 57 23.47 3.24 22.84
C TYR A 57 23.95 3.36 21.38
N HIS A 58 23.13 3.93 20.49
CA HIS A 58 23.41 4.06 19.06
C HIS A 58 23.08 5.47 18.56
N PHE A 59 24.05 6.12 17.90
CA PHE A 59 23.98 7.53 17.51
C PHE A 59 24.43 7.71 16.04
N PRO A 60 23.63 7.24 15.06
CA PRO A 60 23.99 7.37 13.66
C PRO A 60 23.82 8.82 13.19
N VAL A 61 24.85 9.39 12.56
CA VAL A 61 24.80 10.72 11.93
C VAL A 61 24.60 10.54 10.42
N LEU A 62 23.51 11.11 9.89
CA LEU A 62 23.15 10.96 8.47
C LEU A 62 23.27 12.29 7.72
N PHE A 63 23.58 12.21 6.43
CA PHE A 63 23.74 13.36 5.53
C PHE A 63 23.03 13.14 4.20
N GLY A 64 22.84 14.21 3.41
CA GLY A 64 22.35 14.12 2.05
C GLY A 64 20.95 13.48 1.94
N GLU A 65 20.77 12.57 0.99
CA GLU A 65 19.48 11.90 0.75
C GLU A 65 19.03 11.00 1.91
N ASP A 66 19.93 10.60 2.80
CA ASP A 66 19.60 9.74 3.94
C ASP A 66 18.81 10.48 5.03
N THR A 67 18.97 11.80 5.15
CA THR A 67 18.17 12.61 6.10
C THR A 67 16.69 12.56 5.74
N LYS A 68 16.36 12.58 4.44
CA LYS A 68 15.00 12.48 3.94
C LYS A 68 14.35 11.15 4.31
N LYS A 69 15.11 10.06 4.43
CA LYS A 69 14.58 8.73 4.78
C LYS A 69 14.07 8.68 6.22
N ILE A 70 14.80 9.26 7.18
CA ILE A 70 14.33 9.37 8.59
C ILE A 70 13.01 10.14 8.62
N TRP A 71 12.98 11.32 7.99
CA TRP A 71 11.78 12.15 7.99
C TRP A 71 10.61 11.51 7.28
N THR A 72 10.87 10.75 6.21
CA THR A 72 9.84 9.95 5.52
C THR A 72 9.25 8.90 6.46
N LEU A 73 10.08 8.19 7.22
CA LEU A 73 9.61 7.22 8.23
C LEU A 73 8.81 7.91 9.33
N ARG A 74 9.33 9.01 9.90
CA ARG A 74 8.65 9.77 10.96
C ARG A 74 7.30 10.32 10.51
N LYS A 75 7.18 10.80 9.26
CA LYS A 75 5.92 11.27 8.67
C LYS A 75 4.96 10.10 8.38
N ALA A 76 5.47 8.94 7.99
CA ALA A 76 4.66 7.75 7.73
C ALA A 76 4.09 7.11 9.01
N GLY A 77 4.66 7.41 10.20
CA GLY A 77 4.29 6.86 11.50
C GLY A 77 2.79 6.70 11.70
N LEU A 78 2.02 7.76 11.43
CA LEU A 78 0.58 7.76 11.56
C LEU A 78 -0.12 6.69 10.70
N GLY A 79 0.20 6.63 9.41
CA GLY A 79 -0.48 5.70 8.51
C GLY A 79 -0.01 4.26 8.63
N LEU A 80 1.21 4.04 9.13
CA LEU A 80 1.71 2.72 9.53
C LEU A 80 0.87 2.09 10.64
N LEU A 81 0.32 2.90 11.56
CA LEU A 81 -0.52 2.39 12.65
C LEU A 81 -1.88 1.87 12.18
N GLY A 82 -2.32 2.23 10.97
CA GLY A 82 -3.48 1.63 10.33
C GLY A 82 -3.29 0.14 10.02
N ASN A 83 -2.05 -0.34 9.98
CA ASN A 83 -1.70 -1.73 9.60
C ASN A 83 -1.77 -2.72 10.75
N LEU A 84 -2.12 -2.29 11.97
CA LEU A 84 -2.31 -3.22 13.08
C LEU A 84 -3.38 -4.26 12.69
N PRO A 85 -3.10 -5.57 12.78
CA PRO A 85 -4.06 -6.60 12.41
C PRO A 85 -5.25 -6.65 13.38
N GLY A 86 -6.38 -7.17 12.92
CA GLY A 86 -7.61 -7.28 13.73
C GLY A 86 -8.40 -5.97 13.88
N ASP A 87 -9.37 -5.97 14.82
CA ASP A 87 -10.29 -4.86 15.07
C ASP A 87 -9.77 -3.82 16.08
N GLU A 88 -8.75 -4.18 16.86
CA GLU A 88 -8.04 -3.26 17.74
C GLU A 88 -7.12 -2.36 16.93
N LYS A 89 -7.42 -1.05 16.91
CA LYS A 89 -6.65 -0.07 16.13
C LYS A 89 -6.07 1.01 17.03
N ALA A 90 -4.98 1.64 16.59
CA ALA A 90 -4.46 2.85 17.22
C ALA A 90 -5.36 4.04 16.87
N VAL A 91 -6.19 4.45 17.82
CA VAL A 91 -7.25 5.42 17.57
C VAL A 91 -6.79 6.86 17.84
N ALA A 92 -7.16 7.74 16.91
CA ALA A 92 -6.99 9.18 16.96
C ALA A 92 -7.91 9.82 18.02
N VAL A 93 -7.50 9.84 19.30
CA VAL A 93 -8.38 10.34 20.38
C VAL A 93 -7.70 11.09 21.51
N ILE A 94 -6.42 10.91 21.78
CA ILE A 94 -5.70 11.65 22.85
C ILE A 94 -4.34 12.14 22.35
N GLU A 95 -4.26 12.31 21.03
CA GLU A 95 -3.11 12.88 20.34
C GLU A 95 -3.15 14.40 20.33
N ASP A 96 -1.99 14.99 20.02
CA ASP A 96 -1.79 16.43 19.82
C ASP A 96 -1.99 17.25 21.10
N THR A 97 -1.60 16.70 22.25
CA THR A 97 -1.58 17.44 23.51
C THR A 97 -0.26 18.15 23.69
N ALA A 98 -0.28 19.43 24.02
CA ALA A 98 0.93 20.23 24.27
C ALA A 98 0.96 20.75 25.70
N VAL A 99 2.10 20.59 26.38
CA VAL A 99 2.39 21.15 27.70
C VAL A 99 3.73 21.87 27.68
N ASP A 100 4.08 22.59 28.74
CA ASP A 100 5.42 23.15 28.86
C ASP A 100 6.47 22.02 28.83
N VAL A 101 7.60 22.23 28.13
CA VAL A 101 8.66 21.21 27.98
C VAL A 101 9.21 20.76 29.34
N TYR A 102 9.26 21.66 30.33
CA TYR A 102 9.71 21.32 31.68
C TYR A 102 8.71 20.47 32.46
N ASP A 103 7.41 20.57 32.14
CA ASP A 103 6.34 19.76 32.72
C ASP A 103 6.21 18.39 32.03
N LEU A 104 6.80 18.23 30.84
CA LEU A 104 6.66 17.05 29.99
C LEU A 104 6.98 15.71 30.69
N PRO A 105 8.06 15.57 31.50
CA PRO A 105 8.35 14.31 32.19
C PRO A 105 7.24 13.87 33.15
N GLU A 106 6.75 14.80 33.99
CA GLU A 106 5.69 14.51 34.96
C GLU A 106 4.34 14.31 34.27
N TYR A 107 4.05 15.08 33.22
CA TYR A 107 2.88 14.88 32.38
C TYR A 107 2.85 13.47 31.76
N ILE A 108 3.96 13.01 31.18
CA ILE A 108 4.08 11.65 30.62
C ILE A 108 3.89 10.58 31.71
N ARG A 109 4.44 10.79 32.90
CA ARG A 109 4.29 9.85 34.02
C ARG A 109 2.82 9.69 34.41
N GLU A 110 2.12 10.79 34.68
CA GLU A 110 0.70 10.75 35.04
C GLU A 110 -0.18 10.27 33.88
N PHE A 111 0.15 10.62 32.64
CA PHE A 111 -0.53 10.10 31.46
C PHE A 111 -0.44 8.56 31.40
N ASN A 112 0.75 8.00 31.63
CA ASN A 112 0.92 6.55 31.66
C ASN A 112 0.18 5.89 32.84
N GLU A 113 0.08 6.55 33.99
CA GLU A 113 -0.73 6.07 35.12
C GLU A 113 -2.23 5.99 34.74
N ILE A 114 -2.74 6.97 34.01
CA ILE A 114 -4.11 6.95 33.47
C ILE A 114 -4.30 5.76 32.52
N LEU A 115 -3.34 5.51 31.61
CA LEU A 115 -3.41 4.34 30.72
C LEU A 115 -3.42 3.03 31.50
N ILE A 116 -2.54 2.88 32.51
CA ILE A 116 -2.44 1.67 33.35
C ILE A 116 -3.74 1.44 34.12
N LYS A 117 -4.29 2.49 34.74
CA LYS A 117 -5.58 2.46 35.45
C LYS A 117 -6.72 1.96 34.56
N ASN A 118 -6.71 2.40 33.30
CA ASN A 118 -7.70 2.02 32.29
C ASN A 118 -7.36 0.73 31.52
N LYS A 119 -6.25 0.06 31.87
CA LYS A 119 -5.73 -1.15 31.20
C LYS A 119 -5.54 -0.98 29.70
N MET A 120 -5.09 0.21 29.29
CA MET A 120 -4.85 0.56 27.89
C MET A 120 -3.36 0.59 27.58
N THR A 121 -3.03 0.29 26.33
CA THR A 121 -1.72 0.60 25.74
C THR A 121 -1.88 1.72 24.73
N SER A 122 -0.81 2.47 24.50
CA SER A 122 -0.80 3.59 23.55
C SER A 122 0.47 3.57 22.72
N VAL A 123 0.36 4.14 21.53
CA VAL A 123 1.51 4.46 20.69
C VAL A 123 1.99 5.86 21.02
N HIS A 124 3.27 6.00 21.33
CA HIS A 124 3.92 7.28 21.60
C HIS A 124 4.72 7.75 20.39
N TYR A 125 4.46 8.97 19.93
CA TYR A 125 5.34 9.76 19.10
C TYR A 125 5.18 11.24 19.44
N ALA A 126 6.17 12.08 19.15
CA ALA A 126 6.19 13.43 19.71
C ALA A 126 6.90 14.44 18.82
N HIS A 127 6.65 15.71 19.12
CA HIS A 127 7.55 16.82 18.91
C HIS A 127 8.08 17.25 20.28
N ALA A 128 8.95 16.41 20.86
CA ALA A 128 9.37 16.54 22.27
C ALA A 128 9.97 17.92 22.59
N GLY A 129 10.73 18.52 21.66
CA GLY A 129 11.31 19.85 21.83
C GLY A 129 10.30 20.99 21.90
N SER A 130 9.05 20.75 21.47
CA SER A 130 7.94 21.73 21.53
C SER A 130 6.94 21.40 22.65
N GLY A 131 7.19 20.36 23.45
CA GLY A 131 6.29 19.92 24.51
C GLY A 131 5.01 19.23 24.00
N GLU A 132 5.00 18.81 22.73
CA GLU A 132 3.83 18.27 22.05
C GLU A 132 3.93 16.75 21.86
N LEU A 133 2.87 16.06 22.28
CA LEU A 133 2.78 14.61 22.31
C LEU A 133 1.62 14.11 21.44
N HIS A 134 1.92 13.09 20.66
CA HIS A 134 0.96 12.36 19.86
C HIS A 134 0.80 10.94 20.40
N LEU A 135 -0.35 10.70 21.00
CA LEU A 135 -0.64 9.48 21.74
C LEU A 135 -1.90 8.85 21.17
N ARG A 136 -1.78 7.58 20.77
CA ARG A 136 -2.89 6.82 20.17
C ARG A 136 -3.15 5.53 20.95
N PRO A 137 -4.20 5.46 21.77
CA PRO A 137 -4.56 4.26 22.49
C PRO A 137 -5.05 3.19 21.52
N ILE A 138 -4.82 1.94 21.88
CA ILE A 138 -5.34 0.79 21.15
C ILE A 138 -6.76 0.52 21.63
N ILE A 139 -7.76 0.74 20.76
CA ILE A 139 -9.19 0.61 21.09
C ILE A 139 -9.91 -0.13 19.97
N ASN A 140 -10.81 -1.05 20.34
CA ASN A 140 -11.76 -1.65 19.40
C ASN A 140 -13.08 -0.86 19.37
N LEU A 141 -13.16 0.09 18.44
CA LEU A 141 -14.35 0.92 18.23
C LEU A 141 -15.56 0.18 17.65
N LYS A 142 -15.51 -1.14 17.42
CA LYS A 142 -16.71 -1.91 17.03
C LYS A 142 -17.52 -2.39 18.25
N THR A 143 -17.00 -2.16 19.46
CA THR A 143 -17.59 -2.64 20.71
C THR A 143 -18.17 -1.51 21.55
N GLU A 144 -19.18 -1.80 22.36
CA GLU A 144 -19.73 -0.84 23.34
C GLU A 144 -18.68 -0.40 24.38
N GLU A 145 -17.83 -1.32 24.83
CA GLU A 145 -16.72 -0.99 25.72
C GLU A 145 -15.75 -0.03 25.04
N GLY A 146 -15.37 -0.29 23.79
CA GLY A 146 -14.48 0.60 23.03
C GLY A 146 -15.05 2.00 22.83
N HIS A 147 -16.36 2.15 22.62
CA HIS A 147 -17.01 3.46 22.59
C HIS A 147 -16.91 4.19 23.94
N ARG A 148 -17.20 3.49 25.04
CA ARG A 148 -17.07 4.06 26.39
C ARG A 148 -15.62 4.46 26.69
N GLN A 149 -14.68 3.58 26.38
CA GLN A 149 -13.24 3.82 26.52
C GLN A 149 -12.78 5.03 25.72
N PHE A 150 -13.22 5.18 24.47
CA PHE A 150 -12.86 6.28 23.58
C PHE A 150 -13.22 7.65 24.19
N ARG A 151 -14.44 7.79 24.73
CA ARG A 151 -14.83 9.03 25.41
C ARG A 151 -14.16 9.21 26.76
N HIS A 152 -14.14 8.16 27.58
CA HIS A 152 -13.61 8.21 28.94
C HIS A 152 -12.14 8.65 28.96
N ILE A 153 -11.31 8.08 28.08
CA ILE A 153 -9.90 8.43 28.02
C ILE A 153 -9.70 9.87 27.54
N ALA A 154 -10.53 10.36 26.60
CA ALA A 154 -10.46 11.74 26.15
C ALA A 154 -10.77 12.73 27.28
N GLU A 155 -11.74 12.42 28.13
CA GLU A 155 -12.12 13.24 29.28
C GLU A 155 -11.03 13.26 30.37
N GLU A 156 -10.45 12.10 30.72
CA GLU A 156 -9.35 12.04 31.69
C GLU A 156 -8.13 12.82 31.19
N ILE A 157 -7.77 12.67 29.91
CA ILE A 157 -6.64 13.40 29.32
C ILE A 157 -6.94 14.90 29.18
N ALA A 158 -8.16 15.31 28.82
CA ALA A 158 -8.55 16.71 28.83
C ALA A 158 -8.34 17.35 30.21
N THR A 159 -8.71 16.63 31.26
CA THR A 159 -8.51 17.06 32.65
C THR A 159 -7.03 17.15 33.01
N LEU A 160 -6.23 16.16 32.60
CA LEU A 160 -4.77 16.17 32.81
C LEU A 160 -4.11 17.36 32.11
N VAL A 161 -4.41 17.58 30.82
CA VAL A 161 -3.89 18.73 30.06
C VAL A 161 -4.23 20.04 30.76
N LYS A 162 -5.45 20.19 31.28
CA LYS A 162 -5.85 21.39 32.02
C LYS A 162 -5.07 21.57 33.31
N LYS A 163 -4.79 20.49 34.06
CA LYS A 163 -3.94 20.52 35.27
C LYS A 163 -2.56 21.10 34.97
N TYR A 164 -1.98 20.71 33.84
CA TYR A 164 -0.67 21.18 33.37
C TYR A 164 -0.75 22.49 32.56
N LYS A 165 -1.91 23.17 32.54
CA LYS A 165 -2.14 24.42 31.78
C LYS A 165 -1.79 24.31 30.29
N GLY A 166 -1.91 23.11 29.73
CA GLY A 166 -1.57 22.80 28.35
C GLY A 166 -2.71 23.07 27.36
N SER A 167 -2.48 22.66 26.11
CA SER A 167 -3.45 22.64 25.01
C SER A 167 -3.86 21.21 24.65
N LEU A 168 -5.16 21.03 24.37
CA LEU A 168 -5.72 19.77 23.85
C LEU A 168 -5.47 19.56 22.34
N SER A 169 -5.02 20.61 21.66
CA SER A 169 -4.59 20.59 20.28
C SER A 169 -3.44 21.57 20.09
N GLY A 170 -2.24 21.07 19.82
CA GLY A 170 -1.06 21.86 19.47
C GLY A 170 -1.07 22.30 18.01
N GLU A 171 -1.28 21.36 17.08
CA GLU A 171 -1.18 21.60 15.64
C GLU A 171 -2.40 21.17 14.80
N HIS A 172 -3.21 20.20 15.24
CA HIS A 172 -4.27 19.61 14.40
C HIS A 172 -5.56 20.44 14.32
N GLY A 173 -5.80 21.32 15.30
CA GLY A 173 -7.06 22.00 15.54
C GLY A 173 -8.12 21.12 16.23
N ASP A 174 -9.12 21.75 16.84
CA ASP A 174 -10.08 21.05 17.70
C ASP A 174 -11.16 20.26 16.92
N GLY A 175 -11.74 20.92 15.90
CA GLY A 175 -12.81 20.37 15.08
C GLY A 175 -14.01 19.84 15.89
N ARG A 176 -14.51 18.66 15.49
CA ARG A 176 -15.58 17.94 16.20
C ARG A 176 -15.05 17.05 17.32
N LEU A 177 -13.86 16.47 17.13
CA LEU A 177 -13.29 15.47 18.04
C LEU A 177 -12.99 16.07 19.42
N ARG A 178 -12.49 17.31 19.48
CA ARG A 178 -12.15 18.01 20.72
C ARG A 178 -13.23 18.97 21.21
N GLY A 179 -14.22 19.29 20.36
CA GLY A 179 -15.16 20.39 20.63
C GLY A 179 -15.97 20.24 21.90
N GLU A 180 -16.24 19.00 22.35
CA GLU A 180 -16.89 18.73 23.65
C GLU A 180 -16.09 19.30 24.83
N PHE A 181 -14.77 19.34 24.75
CA PHE A 181 -13.87 19.74 25.85
C PHE A 181 -13.36 21.18 25.75
N ILE A 182 -13.65 21.92 24.68
CA ILE A 182 -13.14 23.29 24.50
C ILE A 182 -13.57 24.19 25.65
N ARG A 183 -14.83 24.08 26.10
CA ARG A 183 -15.35 24.85 27.25
C ARG A 183 -14.52 24.63 28.51
N GLN A 184 -14.06 23.40 28.76
CA GLN A 184 -13.18 23.07 29.89
C GLN A 184 -11.79 23.70 29.73
N MET A 185 -11.27 23.76 28.50
CA MET A 185 -9.95 24.34 28.22
C MET A 185 -9.94 25.86 28.39
N VAL A 186 -10.86 26.56 27.74
CA VAL A 186 -10.83 28.04 27.68
C VAL A 186 -11.66 28.72 28.77
N GLY A 187 -12.52 27.97 29.45
CA GLY A 187 -13.43 28.47 30.48
C GLY A 187 -14.70 29.14 29.91
N GLU A 188 -15.70 29.30 30.78
CA GLU A 188 -17.06 29.73 30.40
C GLU A 188 -17.09 31.04 29.62
N LYS A 189 -16.37 32.04 30.13
CA LYS A 189 -16.36 33.39 29.56
C LYS A 189 -15.84 33.38 28.12
N ASN A 190 -14.72 32.71 27.88
CA ASN A 190 -14.11 32.67 26.56
C ASN A 190 -14.94 31.81 25.60
N TYR A 191 -15.52 30.70 26.07
CA TYR A 191 -16.43 29.90 25.26
C TYR A 191 -17.70 30.68 24.87
N ALA A 192 -18.22 31.53 25.74
CA ALA A 192 -19.33 32.43 25.40
C ALA A 192 -18.95 33.43 24.28
N LEU A 193 -17.75 34.01 24.33
CA LEU A 193 -17.23 34.87 23.26
C LEU A 193 -17.08 34.11 21.93
N MET A 194 -16.60 32.87 21.96
CA MET A 194 -16.53 32.03 20.76
C MET A 194 -17.92 31.82 20.13
N LYS A 195 -18.95 31.61 20.95
CA LYS A 195 -20.34 31.48 20.47
C LYS A 195 -20.86 32.79 19.86
N GLU A 196 -20.55 33.92 20.48
CA GLU A 196 -20.92 35.24 19.96
C GLU A 196 -20.28 35.51 18.60
N ILE A 197 -18.96 35.27 18.47
CA ILE A 197 -18.25 35.36 17.19
C ILE A 197 -18.91 34.46 16.15
N LYS A 198 -19.20 33.19 16.50
CA LYS A 198 -19.89 32.28 15.57
C LYS A 198 -21.24 32.84 15.11
N HIS A 199 -22.03 33.39 16.02
CA HIS A 199 -23.35 33.92 15.70
C HIS A 199 -23.29 35.19 14.85
N ILE A 200 -22.35 36.10 15.12
CA ILE A 200 -22.17 37.34 14.34
C ILE A 200 -21.83 37.02 12.88
N PHE A 201 -20.92 36.07 12.64
CA PHE A 201 -20.46 35.74 11.28
C PHE A 201 -21.28 34.65 10.59
N ASP A 202 -22.07 33.88 11.33
CA ASP A 202 -22.89 32.78 10.81
C ASP A 202 -24.18 32.60 11.65
N PRO A 203 -25.13 33.56 11.56
CA PRO A 203 -26.34 33.58 12.39
C PRO A 203 -27.26 32.38 12.11
N GLU A 204 -27.23 31.86 10.87
CA GLU A 204 -28.01 30.69 10.44
C GLU A 204 -27.25 29.36 10.68
N HIS A 205 -26.04 29.41 11.24
CA HIS A 205 -25.21 28.25 11.56
C HIS A 205 -24.92 27.31 10.37
N ILE A 206 -24.76 27.84 9.15
CA ILE A 206 -24.52 27.04 7.93
C ILE A 206 -23.05 26.65 7.74
N PHE A 207 -22.10 27.39 8.31
CA PHE A 207 -20.67 27.14 8.13
C PHE A 207 -20.15 26.11 9.14
N ASN A 208 -20.08 24.85 8.71
CA ASN A 208 -19.46 23.76 9.47
C ASN A 208 -20.11 23.56 10.86
N PRO A 209 -21.44 23.33 10.92
CA PRO A 209 -22.21 23.29 12.15
C PRO A 209 -21.72 22.24 13.15
N GLY A 210 -21.89 22.53 14.45
CA GLY A 210 -21.55 21.61 15.53
C GLY A 210 -20.05 21.30 15.67
N LYS A 211 -19.18 22.22 15.23
CA LYS A 211 -17.73 22.17 15.46
C LYS A 211 -17.28 23.41 16.20
N ILE A 212 -16.30 23.27 17.09
CA ILE A 212 -15.80 24.28 18.02
C ILE A 212 -16.84 24.71 19.06
N VAL A 213 -17.99 25.23 18.61
CA VAL A 213 -19.12 25.60 19.46
C VAL A 213 -20.33 24.73 19.15
N TYR A 214 -21.18 24.52 20.16
CA TYR A 214 -22.36 23.64 20.06
C TYR A 214 -22.00 22.23 19.59
N THR A 215 -20.80 21.76 19.94
CA THR A 215 -20.31 20.46 19.51
C THR A 215 -21.07 19.38 20.26
N PRO A 216 -21.67 18.40 19.57
CA PRO A 216 -22.33 17.26 20.22
C PRO A 216 -21.29 16.37 20.91
N PRO A 217 -21.71 15.47 21.82
CA PRO A 217 -20.78 14.54 22.46
C PRO A 217 -19.97 13.73 21.44
N MET A 218 -18.68 13.54 21.70
CA MET A 218 -17.70 13.02 20.73
C MET A 218 -17.99 11.59 20.26
N ASP A 219 -18.77 10.83 21.02
CA ASP A 219 -19.18 9.45 20.80
C ASP A 219 -20.47 9.30 19.98
N THR A 220 -21.06 10.39 19.49
CA THR A 220 -22.36 10.37 18.77
C THR A 220 -22.26 10.16 17.25
N PHE A 221 -21.07 10.31 16.65
CA PHE A 221 -20.87 10.19 15.20
C PHE A 221 -19.63 9.36 14.87
N LEU A 222 -19.54 8.18 15.48
CA LEU A 222 -18.47 7.23 15.23
C LEU A 222 -18.69 6.49 13.91
N ARG A 223 -17.58 6.07 13.29
CA ARG A 223 -17.58 5.31 12.03
C ARG A 223 -18.28 3.95 12.18
N TYR A 224 -18.24 3.39 13.38
CA TYR A 224 -18.73 2.06 13.69
C TYR A 224 -19.89 2.19 14.68
N GLU A 225 -20.89 1.34 14.53
CA GLU A 225 -21.95 1.22 15.51
C GLU A 225 -21.50 0.29 16.64
N ALA A 226 -21.83 0.65 17.88
CA ALA A 226 -21.46 -0.14 19.04
C ALA A 226 -22.15 -1.51 18.99
N GLY A 227 -21.37 -2.59 19.09
CA GLY A 227 -21.91 -3.95 19.06
C GLY A 227 -22.29 -4.44 17.66
N GLN A 228 -21.92 -3.70 16.61
CA GLN A 228 -22.15 -4.15 15.24
C GLN A 228 -21.48 -5.51 15.00
N LYS A 229 -22.20 -6.43 14.35
CA LYS A 229 -21.64 -7.72 13.96
C LYS A 229 -20.92 -7.58 12.62
N THR A 230 -19.62 -7.81 12.61
CA THR A 230 -18.85 -7.88 11.36
C THR A 230 -19.30 -9.11 10.56
N PRO A 231 -19.78 -8.93 9.32
CA PRO A 231 -20.22 -10.06 8.51
C PRO A 231 -19.03 -10.92 8.08
N GLU A 232 -19.22 -12.24 8.08
CA GLU A 232 -18.25 -13.17 7.49
C GLU A 232 -18.41 -13.17 5.97
N ILE A 233 -17.36 -12.77 5.27
CA ILE A 233 -17.36 -12.63 3.81
C ILE A 233 -16.40 -13.66 3.23
N LYS A 234 -16.94 -14.60 2.44
CA LYS A 234 -16.12 -15.57 1.72
C LYS A 234 -15.41 -14.87 0.57
N THR A 235 -14.09 -15.01 0.53
CA THR A 235 -13.24 -14.42 -0.50
C THR A 235 -12.47 -15.49 -1.27
N HIS A 236 -12.07 -15.16 -2.50
CA HIS A 236 -11.17 -15.98 -3.29
C HIS A 236 -9.71 -15.75 -2.91
N PHE A 237 -9.35 -14.49 -2.64
CA PHE A 237 -8.05 -14.16 -2.06
C PHE A 237 -8.04 -14.42 -0.55
N ARG A 238 -6.88 -14.81 -0.06
CA ARG A 238 -6.52 -14.82 1.35
C ARG A 238 -6.12 -13.43 1.79
N PHE A 239 -6.66 -12.96 2.91
CA PHE A 239 -6.19 -11.77 3.61
C PHE A 239 -5.48 -12.27 4.87
N HIS A 240 -4.15 -12.17 4.92
CA HIS A 240 -3.39 -12.75 6.03
C HIS A 240 -3.65 -11.99 7.34
N GLU A 241 -4.00 -12.72 8.40
CA GLU A 241 -4.30 -12.19 9.74
C GLU A 241 -5.42 -11.14 9.80
N GLN A 242 -6.22 -11.04 8.74
CA GLN A 242 -7.32 -10.08 8.67
C GLN A 242 -8.39 -10.51 7.67
N THR A 243 -9.58 -9.91 7.76
CA THR A 243 -10.63 -10.06 6.75
C THR A 243 -10.49 -9.04 5.62
N ILE A 244 -11.26 -9.20 4.54
CA ILE A 244 -11.36 -8.16 3.50
C ILE A 244 -11.84 -6.81 4.05
N LEU A 245 -12.76 -6.82 5.01
CA LEU A 245 -13.26 -5.62 5.68
C LEU A 245 -12.14 -4.93 6.47
N GLN A 246 -11.41 -5.69 7.28
CA GLN A 246 -10.27 -5.18 8.04
C GLN A 246 -9.18 -4.63 7.11
N HIS A 247 -8.95 -5.25 5.96
CA HIS A 247 -8.01 -4.75 4.94
C HIS A 247 -8.48 -3.41 4.34
N ALA A 248 -9.79 -3.25 4.06
CA ALA A 248 -10.34 -1.96 3.63
C ALA A 248 -10.29 -0.90 4.75
N GLU A 249 -10.43 -1.31 6.01
CA GLU A 249 -10.37 -0.45 7.21
C GLU A 249 -8.97 0.07 7.53
N GLN A 250 -7.90 -0.54 6.97
CA GLN A 250 -6.53 -0.01 7.07
C GLN A 250 -6.43 1.44 6.52
N CYS A 251 -7.34 1.85 5.63
CA CYS A 251 -7.43 3.22 5.18
C CYS A 251 -7.81 4.17 6.34
N ASN A 252 -6.80 4.87 6.86
CA ASN A 252 -6.98 5.87 7.92
C ASN A 252 -7.48 7.24 7.40
N GLY A 253 -7.50 7.46 6.08
CA GLY A 253 -7.99 8.69 5.46
C GLY A 253 -6.97 9.83 5.31
N SER A 254 -5.67 9.55 5.47
CA SER A 254 -4.56 10.53 5.39
C SER A 254 -4.58 11.42 4.15
N GLY A 255 -5.15 10.94 3.04
CA GLY A 255 -5.28 11.73 1.81
C GLY A 255 -4.04 11.73 0.93
N ASP A 256 -3.03 10.89 1.21
CA ASP A 256 -1.84 10.71 0.33
C ASP A 256 -2.22 10.36 -1.11
N CYS A 257 -3.36 9.70 -1.29
CA CYS A 257 -3.91 9.37 -2.60
C CYS A 257 -4.45 10.58 -3.40
N ARG A 258 -4.43 11.78 -2.83
CA ARG A 258 -4.75 13.05 -3.51
C ARG A 258 -3.51 13.75 -4.07
N LYS A 259 -2.34 13.09 -4.08
CA LYS A 259 -1.17 13.57 -4.80
C LYS A 259 -1.52 13.87 -6.25
N THR A 260 -0.95 14.95 -6.75
CA THR A 260 -1.02 15.34 -8.16
C THR A 260 0.25 14.87 -8.86
N GLU A 261 0.25 14.90 -10.19
CA GLU A 261 1.44 14.67 -11.03
C GLU A 261 2.60 15.59 -10.66
N MET A 262 2.32 16.78 -10.11
CA MET A 262 3.32 17.73 -9.61
C MET A 262 3.97 17.29 -8.30
N SER A 263 3.28 16.46 -7.52
CA SER A 263 3.79 15.95 -6.23
C SER A 263 4.80 14.81 -6.42
N GLY A 264 4.87 14.22 -7.61
CA GLY A 264 5.62 13.00 -7.88
C GLY A 264 4.97 11.75 -7.28
N GLY A 265 5.53 10.58 -7.63
CA GLY A 265 4.98 9.27 -7.28
C GLY A 265 3.88 8.79 -8.23
N THR A 266 3.36 7.60 -7.95
CA THR A 266 2.41 6.87 -8.78
C THR A 266 0.98 7.02 -8.26
N MET A 267 0.77 7.16 -6.95
CA MET A 267 -0.57 7.13 -6.36
C MET A 267 -1.32 8.46 -6.49
N CYS A 268 -2.57 8.56 -6.96
CA CYS A 268 -3.42 7.62 -7.72
C CYS A 268 -3.57 8.18 -9.14
N PRO A 269 -3.22 7.46 -10.23
CA PRO A 269 -3.20 8.07 -11.56
C PRO A 269 -4.58 8.52 -12.04
N SER A 270 -5.64 7.80 -11.65
CA SER A 270 -7.02 8.20 -11.92
C SER A 270 -7.37 9.53 -11.26
N TYR A 271 -7.02 9.71 -9.99
CA TYR A 271 -7.22 11.00 -9.31
C TYR A 271 -6.36 12.10 -9.93
N MET A 272 -5.11 11.80 -10.29
CA MET A 272 -4.24 12.76 -10.97
C MET A 272 -4.90 13.31 -12.24
N ALA A 273 -5.54 12.43 -13.02
CA ALA A 273 -6.23 12.80 -14.25
C ALA A 273 -7.59 13.49 -14.00
N THR A 274 -8.41 12.99 -13.07
CA THR A 274 -9.81 13.46 -12.93
C THR A 274 -9.99 14.54 -11.87
N ARG A 275 -9.09 14.62 -10.88
CA ARG A 275 -9.19 15.41 -9.65
C ARG A 275 -10.44 15.10 -8.81
N ASN A 276 -11.16 14.02 -9.12
CA ASN A 276 -12.38 13.64 -8.42
C ASN A 276 -12.06 12.73 -7.24
N GLU A 277 -12.53 13.09 -6.04
CA GLU A 277 -12.34 12.34 -4.80
C GLU A 277 -12.71 10.86 -4.94
N LYS A 278 -13.75 10.53 -5.72
CA LYS A 278 -14.19 9.14 -5.94
C LYS A 278 -13.11 8.24 -6.55
N ASP A 279 -12.16 8.82 -7.27
CA ASP A 279 -11.07 8.12 -7.96
C ASP A 279 -9.81 7.94 -7.11
N THR A 280 -9.89 8.27 -5.82
CA THR A 280 -8.80 8.10 -4.85
C THR A 280 -8.80 6.69 -4.22
N THR A 281 -7.67 6.31 -3.62
CA THR A 281 -7.57 5.08 -2.81
C THR A 281 -8.56 5.10 -1.66
N ARG A 282 -8.66 6.23 -0.94
CA ARG A 282 -9.50 6.32 0.25
C ARG A 282 -10.99 6.25 -0.07
N ALA A 283 -11.45 6.84 -1.17
CA ALA A 283 -12.85 6.68 -1.58
C ALA A 283 -13.17 5.22 -1.91
N ARG A 284 -12.31 4.54 -2.68
CA ARG A 284 -12.48 3.12 -3.03
C ARG A 284 -12.56 2.21 -1.82
N ALA A 285 -11.63 2.38 -0.87
CA ALA A 285 -11.61 1.57 0.35
C ALA A 285 -12.84 1.85 1.24
N ASN A 286 -13.22 3.13 1.41
CA ASN A 286 -14.36 3.49 2.26
C ASN A 286 -15.70 3.05 1.66
N ILE A 287 -15.93 3.24 0.35
CA ILE A 287 -17.17 2.80 -0.30
C ILE A 287 -17.29 1.28 -0.29
N LEU A 288 -16.21 0.53 -0.56
CA LEU A 288 -16.23 -0.91 -0.43
C LEU A 288 -16.59 -1.33 1.00
N ARG A 289 -15.93 -0.76 2.02
CA ARG A 289 -16.23 -1.07 3.42
C ARG A 289 -17.68 -0.77 3.77
N GLU A 290 -18.18 0.39 3.38
CA GLU A 290 -19.55 0.86 3.67
C GLU A 290 -20.59 -0.19 3.24
N PHE A 291 -20.56 -0.56 1.97
CA PHE A 291 -21.51 -1.53 1.43
C PHE A 291 -21.29 -2.94 1.95
N LEU A 292 -20.03 -3.37 2.15
CA LEU A 292 -19.77 -4.67 2.74
C LEU A 292 -20.24 -4.77 4.20
N THR A 293 -20.26 -3.66 4.94
CA THR A 293 -20.69 -3.62 6.34
C THR A 293 -22.22 -3.57 6.43
N HIS A 294 -22.85 -2.64 5.70
CA HIS A 294 -24.25 -2.28 5.91
C HIS A 294 -25.22 -2.88 4.88
N SER A 295 -24.75 -3.58 3.84
CA SER A 295 -25.67 -4.13 2.85
C SER A 295 -26.42 -5.36 3.35
N ASP A 296 -27.74 -5.34 3.14
CA ASP A 296 -28.63 -6.47 3.40
C ASP A 296 -28.74 -7.45 2.22
N LYS A 297 -28.05 -7.18 1.11
CA LYS A 297 -28.09 -8.05 -0.07
C LYS A 297 -27.42 -9.40 0.24
N PRO A 298 -27.94 -10.53 -0.28
CA PRO A 298 -27.28 -11.83 -0.15
C PRO A 298 -25.84 -11.82 -0.65
N ASN A 299 -25.59 -11.12 -1.77
CA ASN A 299 -24.24 -10.78 -2.22
C ASN A 299 -23.95 -9.31 -1.89
N ARG A 300 -23.17 -9.09 -0.83
CA ARG A 300 -22.79 -7.75 -0.35
C ARG A 300 -21.91 -6.96 -1.34
N PHE A 301 -21.36 -7.60 -2.35
CA PHE A 301 -20.61 -6.93 -3.42
C PHE A 301 -21.50 -6.44 -4.55
N ASP A 302 -22.78 -6.83 -4.61
CA ASP A 302 -23.70 -6.43 -5.69
C ASP A 302 -24.15 -4.97 -5.54
N HIS A 303 -23.27 -4.00 -5.78
CA HIS A 303 -23.59 -2.56 -5.73
C HIS A 303 -22.92 -1.81 -6.88
N ALA A 304 -23.69 -0.95 -7.54
CA ALA A 304 -23.22 -0.16 -8.67
C ALA A 304 -22.24 0.94 -8.22
N GLU A 305 -22.40 1.42 -7.00
CA GLU A 305 -21.60 2.45 -6.34
C GLU A 305 -20.16 1.96 -6.13
N ILE A 306 -19.99 0.72 -5.66
CA ILE A 306 -18.65 0.10 -5.55
C ILE A 306 -18.04 -0.05 -6.95
N LYS A 307 -18.85 -0.50 -7.93
CA LYS A 307 -18.39 -0.63 -9.32
C LYS A 307 -17.88 0.71 -9.86
N GLU A 308 -18.64 1.79 -9.63
CA GLU A 308 -18.32 3.12 -10.13
C GLU A 308 -16.97 3.61 -9.60
N VAL A 309 -16.73 3.53 -8.29
CA VAL A 309 -15.46 4.00 -7.70
C VAL A 309 -14.26 3.13 -8.09
N MET A 310 -14.49 1.85 -8.39
CA MET A 310 -13.46 0.90 -8.81
C MET A 310 -13.16 0.94 -10.32
N ASP A 311 -14.04 1.54 -11.12
CA ASP A 311 -14.01 1.44 -12.59
C ASP A 311 -12.71 1.98 -13.19
N LEU A 312 -12.28 3.18 -12.75
CA LEU A 312 -11.06 3.84 -13.19
C LEU A 312 -9.80 3.39 -12.45
N CYS A 313 -9.90 2.44 -11.51
CA CYS A 313 -8.73 1.90 -10.86
C CYS A 313 -7.90 1.08 -11.86
N LEU A 314 -6.62 1.42 -12.03
CA LEU A 314 -5.73 0.73 -12.97
C LEU A 314 -5.11 -0.56 -12.41
N SER A 315 -5.39 -0.90 -11.15
CA SER A 315 -4.73 -2.01 -10.45
C SER A 315 -3.20 -1.92 -10.45
N CYS A 316 -2.64 -0.71 -10.51
CA CYS A 316 -1.19 -0.45 -10.57
C CYS A 316 -0.45 -0.69 -9.25
N LYS A 317 -1.17 -0.93 -8.15
CA LYS A 317 -0.63 -1.12 -6.80
C LYS A 317 0.21 0.03 -6.23
N GLY A 318 0.14 1.23 -6.82
CA GLY A 318 0.68 2.43 -6.18
C GLY A 318 0.14 2.62 -4.76
N CYS A 319 -1.15 2.31 -4.55
CA CYS A 319 -1.78 2.26 -3.22
C CYS A 319 -1.08 1.34 -2.21
N LYS A 320 -0.62 0.17 -2.64
CA LYS A 320 0.09 -0.80 -1.81
C LYS A 320 1.51 -0.34 -1.49
N SER A 321 2.21 0.30 -2.43
CA SER A 321 3.61 0.70 -2.27
C SER A 321 3.80 2.04 -1.57
N GLU A 322 3.04 3.06 -1.97
CA GLU A 322 3.26 4.45 -1.56
C GLU A 322 2.37 4.90 -0.39
N CYS A 323 1.27 4.19 -0.10
CA CYS A 323 0.41 4.56 1.02
C CYS A 323 1.11 4.09 2.29
N PRO A 324 1.23 4.94 3.33
CA PRO A 324 1.73 4.48 4.62
C PRO A 324 0.95 3.29 5.19
N SER A 325 -0.34 3.17 4.85
CA SER A 325 -1.20 2.05 5.26
C SER A 325 -1.17 0.83 4.31
N ASN A 326 -0.32 0.82 3.28
CA ASN A 326 -0.16 -0.28 2.31
C ASN A 326 -1.46 -0.92 1.77
N VAL A 327 -2.58 -0.19 1.73
CA VAL A 327 -3.89 -0.75 1.34
C VAL A 327 -3.83 -1.22 -0.11
N ASP A 328 -4.01 -2.53 -0.33
CA ASP A 328 -3.97 -3.13 -1.66
C ASP A 328 -5.36 -3.05 -2.32
N VAL A 329 -5.68 -1.87 -2.84
CA VAL A 329 -6.93 -1.66 -3.59
C VAL A 329 -6.99 -2.48 -4.88
N ALA A 330 -5.84 -2.90 -5.45
CA ALA A 330 -5.85 -3.77 -6.61
C ALA A 330 -6.41 -5.15 -6.27
N LYS A 331 -6.00 -5.71 -5.13
CA LYS A 331 -6.54 -6.96 -4.57
C LYS A 331 -8.01 -6.83 -4.20
N LEU A 332 -8.38 -5.76 -3.49
CA LEU A 332 -9.78 -5.47 -3.15
C LEU A 332 -10.67 -5.37 -4.39
N LYS A 333 -10.20 -4.68 -5.44
CA LYS A 333 -10.93 -4.56 -6.70
C LYS A 333 -11.10 -5.92 -7.38
N ALA A 334 -10.05 -6.72 -7.45
CA ALA A 334 -10.12 -8.00 -8.14
C ALA A 334 -11.08 -8.97 -7.44
N GLU A 335 -11.11 -8.96 -6.10
CA GLU A 335 -12.11 -9.68 -5.30
C GLU A 335 -13.53 -9.17 -5.56
N PHE A 336 -13.74 -7.86 -5.46
CA PHE A 336 -15.02 -7.22 -5.76
C PHE A 336 -15.53 -7.59 -7.16
N MET A 337 -14.68 -7.52 -8.19
CA MET A 337 -15.08 -7.75 -9.57
C MET A 337 -15.54 -9.19 -9.81
N GLN A 338 -14.88 -10.20 -9.21
CA GLN A 338 -15.34 -11.59 -9.30
C GLN A 338 -16.75 -11.75 -8.71
N GLN A 339 -16.95 -11.21 -7.51
CA GLN A 339 -18.22 -11.31 -6.79
C GLN A 339 -19.33 -10.53 -7.49
N TYR A 340 -19.01 -9.36 -8.04
CA TYR A 340 -19.94 -8.53 -8.80
C TYR A 340 -20.34 -9.22 -10.12
N HIS A 341 -19.39 -9.88 -10.79
CA HIS A 341 -19.64 -10.67 -11.99
C HIS A 341 -20.53 -11.89 -11.75
N ASP A 342 -20.47 -12.49 -10.57
CA ASP A 342 -21.32 -13.62 -10.21
C ASP A 342 -22.79 -13.19 -10.09
N ALA A 343 -23.05 -11.96 -9.63
CA ALA A 343 -24.40 -11.40 -9.53
C ALA A 343 -24.90 -10.79 -10.84
N ASN A 344 -24.05 -10.07 -11.58
CA ASN A 344 -24.47 -9.22 -12.70
C ASN A 344 -24.07 -9.75 -14.09
N GLY A 345 -23.34 -10.86 -14.12
CA GLY A 345 -22.72 -11.35 -15.34
C GLY A 345 -21.47 -10.56 -15.74
N ILE A 346 -20.86 -11.02 -16.83
CA ILE A 346 -19.55 -10.54 -17.26
C ILE A 346 -19.70 -9.76 -18.57
N PRO A 347 -19.28 -8.49 -18.63
CA PRO A 347 -19.28 -7.71 -19.87
C PRO A 347 -18.44 -8.38 -20.96
N PHE A 348 -18.89 -8.30 -22.21
CA PHE A 348 -18.17 -8.87 -23.36
C PHE A 348 -16.73 -8.38 -23.45
N ARG A 349 -16.51 -7.06 -23.32
CA ARG A 349 -15.17 -6.46 -23.31
C ARG A 349 -14.26 -7.03 -22.22
N SER A 350 -14.80 -7.31 -21.03
CA SER A 350 -14.03 -7.93 -19.94
C SER A 350 -13.67 -9.38 -20.27
N ARG A 351 -14.59 -10.17 -20.86
CA ARG A 351 -14.29 -11.54 -21.33
C ARG A 351 -13.19 -11.55 -22.40
N LEU A 352 -13.25 -10.59 -23.33
CA LEU A 352 -12.27 -10.42 -24.39
C LEU A 352 -10.88 -10.09 -23.82
N ILE A 353 -10.78 -9.17 -22.86
CA ILE A 353 -9.49 -8.82 -22.26
C ILE A 353 -8.95 -9.97 -21.39
N ALA A 354 -9.80 -10.60 -20.57
CA ALA A 354 -9.39 -11.68 -19.67
C ALA A 354 -8.83 -12.89 -20.44
N ASN A 355 -9.47 -13.27 -21.55
CA ASN A 355 -9.06 -14.41 -22.38
C ASN A 355 -8.07 -14.01 -23.50
N PHE A 356 -7.24 -12.99 -23.27
CA PHE A 356 -6.26 -12.50 -24.24
C PHE A 356 -5.37 -13.62 -24.79
N SER A 357 -4.72 -14.41 -23.94
CA SER A 357 -3.76 -15.44 -24.37
C SER A 357 -4.41 -16.53 -25.23
N LYS A 358 -5.64 -16.94 -24.90
CA LYS A 358 -6.41 -17.89 -25.72
C LYS A 358 -6.68 -17.35 -27.11
N GLN A 359 -7.05 -16.06 -27.21
CA GLN A 359 -7.27 -15.39 -28.48
C GLN A 359 -5.97 -15.21 -29.26
N MET A 360 -4.88 -14.78 -28.61
CA MET A 360 -3.59 -14.62 -29.27
C MET A 360 -3.01 -15.95 -29.74
N LYS A 361 -3.23 -17.04 -29.01
CA LYS A 361 -2.89 -18.40 -29.47
C LYS A 361 -3.55 -18.71 -30.82
N LEU A 362 -4.83 -18.40 -30.98
CA LEU A 362 -5.55 -18.61 -32.23
C LEU A 362 -5.10 -17.62 -33.32
N ALA A 363 -5.03 -16.32 -32.99
CA ALA A 363 -4.64 -15.27 -33.93
C ALA A 363 -3.20 -15.45 -34.45
N SER A 364 -2.31 -16.03 -33.64
CA SER A 364 -0.92 -16.33 -34.03
C SER A 364 -0.78 -17.40 -35.12
N LEU A 365 -1.87 -18.10 -35.47
CA LEU A 365 -1.89 -18.99 -36.65
C LEU A 365 -1.94 -18.18 -37.96
N ILE A 366 -2.53 -16.98 -37.93
CA ILE A 366 -2.68 -16.09 -39.09
C ILE A 366 -2.28 -14.66 -38.68
N PRO A 367 -1.01 -14.43 -38.28
CA PRO A 367 -0.58 -13.15 -37.71
C PRO A 367 -0.68 -11.99 -38.71
N TRP A 368 -0.53 -12.26 -40.01
CA TRP A 368 -0.69 -11.25 -41.06
C TRP A 368 -2.11 -10.68 -41.11
N GLY A 369 -3.13 -11.50 -40.85
CA GLY A 369 -4.54 -11.07 -40.86
C GLY A 369 -4.86 -10.18 -39.67
N TYR A 370 -4.39 -10.56 -38.47
CA TYR A 370 -4.47 -9.71 -37.28
C TYR A 370 -3.75 -8.37 -37.51
N ASN A 371 -2.53 -8.42 -38.05
CA ASN A 371 -1.72 -7.22 -38.29
C ASN A 371 -2.30 -6.33 -39.40
N LEU A 372 -3.01 -6.89 -40.38
CA LEU A 372 -3.74 -6.11 -41.38
C LEU A 372 -4.86 -5.30 -40.71
N ILE A 373 -5.67 -5.95 -39.87
CA ILE A 373 -6.78 -5.28 -39.18
C ILE A 373 -6.26 -4.18 -38.24
N PHE A 374 -5.31 -4.51 -37.37
CA PHE A 374 -4.85 -3.59 -36.33
C PHE A 374 -3.74 -2.62 -36.78
N GLY A 375 -3.05 -2.93 -37.88
CA GLY A 375 -2.08 -2.06 -38.54
C GLY A 375 -2.73 -1.01 -39.45
N THR A 376 -3.90 -1.29 -40.03
CA THR A 376 -4.64 -0.33 -40.86
C THR A 376 -5.53 0.57 -39.99
N PRO A 377 -5.32 1.91 -39.93
CA PRO A 377 -6.04 2.79 -39.02
C PRO A 377 -7.57 2.76 -39.13
N PHE A 378 -8.10 2.63 -40.35
CA PHE A 378 -9.55 2.56 -40.59
C PHE A 378 -10.17 1.29 -39.99
N LEU A 379 -9.62 0.12 -40.31
CA LEU A 379 -10.08 -1.17 -39.79
C LEU A 379 -9.93 -1.25 -38.26
N ARG A 380 -8.80 -0.75 -37.73
CA ARG A 380 -8.56 -0.67 -36.29
C ARG A 380 -9.62 0.17 -35.58
N LYS A 381 -10.00 1.33 -36.13
CA LYS A 381 -11.03 2.21 -35.52
C LYS A 381 -12.37 1.49 -35.43
N ILE A 382 -12.80 0.83 -36.50
CA ILE A 382 -14.04 0.03 -36.52
C ILE A 382 -13.98 -1.08 -35.47
N ALA A 383 -12.91 -1.89 -35.49
CA ALA A 383 -12.73 -2.99 -34.54
C ALA A 383 -12.70 -2.49 -33.08
N SER A 384 -12.04 -1.36 -32.82
CA SER A 384 -11.97 -0.75 -31.50
C SER A 384 -13.34 -0.29 -31.01
N GLN A 385 -14.12 0.39 -31.86
CA GLN A 385 -15.46 0.84 -31.53
C GLN A 385 -16.42 -0.31 -31.23
N LEU A 386 -16.38 -1.39 -32.04
CA LEU A 386 -17.22 -2.57 -31.83
C LEU A 386 -16.98 -3.25 -30.47
N VAL A 387 -15.72 -3.25 -30.00
CA VAL A 387 -15.35 -3.84 -28.70
C VAL A 387 -15.52 -2.84 -27.54
N GLY A 388 -15.70 -1.55 -27.84
CA GLY A 388 -15.80 -0.48 -26.85
C GLY A 388 -14.44 0.07 -26.37
N PHE A 389 -13.38 -0.06 -27.17
CA PHE A 389 -12.12 0.64 -26.99
C PHE A 389 -12.16 2.03 -27.65
N HIS A 390 -11.43 2.99 -27.08
CA HIS A 390 -11.32 4.33 -27.65
C HIS A 390 -10.63 4.27 -29.03
N PRO A 391 -11.19 4.86 -30.10
CA PRO A 391 -10.72 4.66 -31.49
C PRO A 391 -9.30 5.19 -31.76
N ALA A 392 -8.81 6.09 -30.92
CA ALA A 392 -7.43 6.59 -31.00
C ALA A 392 -6.38 5.62 -30.42
N ARG A 393 -6.79 4.55 -29.72
CA ARG A 393 -5.85 3.57 -29.17
C ARG A 393 -5.25 2.72 -30.29
N THR A 394 -3.96 2.46 -30.18
CA THR A 394 -3.27 1.46 -30.97
C THR A 394 -3.38 0.11 -30.30
N MET A 395 -3.29 -0.97 -31.09
CA MET A 395 -3.22 -2.33 -30.58
C MET A 395 -1.85 -2.90 -30.89
N PRO A 396 -1.23 -3.65 -29.95
CA PRO A 396 0.05 -4.28 -30.19
C PRO A 396 -0.09 -5.31 -31.32
N LEU A 397 0.88 -5.33 -32.24
CA LEU A 397 0.87 -6.25 -33.38
C LEU A 397 1.42 -7.62 -32.97
N LEU A 398 1.10 -8.65 -33.74
CA LEU A 398 1.62 -10.01 -33.53
C LEU A 398 2.96 -10.20 -34.27
N GLY A 399 3.88 -10.90 -33.62
CA GLY A 399 5.08 -11.42 -34.24
C GLY A 399 4.75 -12.46 -35.33
N LYS A 400 5.59 -12.55 -36.37
CA LYS A 400 5.42 -13.54 -37.46
C LYS A 400 5.41 -14.99 -36.98
N LYS A 401 6.17 -15.28 -35.91
CA LYS A 401 6.18 -16.53 -35.16
C LYS A 401 6.19 -16.16 -33.68
N THR A 402 5.59 -16.98 -32.83
CA THR A 402 5.67 -16.77 -31.38
C THR A 402 7.10 -16.97 -30.88
N LEU A 403 7.45 -16.38 -29.74
CA LEU A 403 8.78 -16.56 -29.16
C LEU A 403 9.12 -18.04 -28.99
N ARG A 404 8.21 -18.81 -28.38
CA ARG A 404 8.39 -20.26 -28.19
C ARG A 404 8.64 -21.03 -29.49
N LYS A 405 8.00 -20.67 -30.60
CA LYS A 405 8.21 -21.30 -31.92
C LYS A 405 9.44 -20.79 -32.65
N SER A 406 9.98 -19.65 -32.24
CA SER A 406 11.13 -19.01 -32.88
C SER A 406 12.47 -19.51 -32.33
N LEU A 407 12.46 -20.23 -31.22
CA LEU A 407 13.66 -20.73 -30.58
C LEU A 407 14.10 -22.05 -31.22
N PRO A 408 15.41 -22.22 -31.51
CA PRO A 408 15.93 -23.48 -32.03
C PRO A 408 15.76 -24.59 -30.99
N CYS A 409 15.45 -25.82 -31.43
CA CYS A 409 15.25 -26.98 -30.54
C CYS A 409 16.44 -27.26 -29.60
N LYS A 410 17.66 -26.83 -29.96
CA LYS A 410 18.85 -26.74 -29.09
C LYS A 410 19.76 -25.64 -29.63
N SER A 411 20.09 -24.64 -28.81
CA SER A 411 21.12 -23.64 -29.14
C SER A 411 22.50 -24.30 -29.04
N ALA A 412 23.29 -24.25 -30.12
CA ALA A 412 24.67 -24.76 -30.11
C ALA A 412 25.59 -24.00 -29.12
N LYS A 413 25.15 -22.86 -28.56
CA LYS A 413 25.89 -22.05 -27.58
C LYS A 413 25.84 -22.58 -26.14
N VAL A 414 25.02 -23.59 -25.84
CA VAL A 414 24.90 -24.19 -24.50
C VAL A 414 26.24 -24.76 -23.99
N GLN A 415 27.18 -25.09 -24.87
CA GLN A 415 28.50 -25.60 -24.49
C GLN A 415 29.42 -24.57 -23.77
N MET A 416 29.04 -23.28 -23.68
CA MET A 416 29.83 -22.22 -23.03
C MET A 416 29.20 -21.62 -21.76
N ALA A 417 28.10 -22.19 -21.24
CA ALA A 417 27.48 -21.68 -20.01
C ALA A 417 28.41 -21.87 -18.80
N SER A 418 29.08 -20.78 -18.39
CA SER A 418 30.08 -20.79 -17.31
C SER A 418 29.51 -20.37 -15.96
N LYS A 419 28.33 -19.73 -15.94
CA LYS A 419 27.75 -19.11 -14.72
C LYS A 419 26.48 -19.82 -14.21
N GLY A 420 26.10 -20.93 -14.83
CA GLY A 420 24.96 -21.74 -14.43
C GLY A 420 23.69 -21.46 -15.23
N LYS A 421 22.55 -21.84 -14.66
CA LYS A 421 21.25 -21.96 -15.33
C LYS A 421 20.25 -20.96 -14.78
N VAL A 422 19.50 -20.34 -15.69
CA VAL A 422 18.37 -19.45 -15.36
C VAL A 422 17.12 -19.89 -16.10
N TYR A 423 15.97 -19.74 -15.46
CA TYR A 423 14.68 -20.05 -16.08
C TYR A 423 14.02 -18.78 -16.59
N LEU A 424 13.65 -18.74 -17.87
CA LEU A 424 12.94 -17.61 -18.45
C LEU A 424 11.43 -17.89 -18.52
N PHE A 425 10.64 -17.08 -17.81
CA PHE A 425 9.19 -17.06 -17.92
C PHE A 425 8.79 -16.31 -19.20
N VAL A 426 8.28 -17.05 -20.18
CA VAL A 426 7.79 -16.49 -21.44
C VAL A 426 6.31 -16.13 -21.30
N ASP A 427 6.05 -14.91 -20.85
CA ASP A 427 4.72 -14.39 -20.57
C ASP A 427 3.83 -14.24 -21.83
N GLU A 428 2.54 -14.02 -21.59
CA GLU A 428 1.53 -13.90 -22.63
C GLU A 428 1.74 -12.73 -23.60
N PHE A 429 2.44 -11.66 -23.24
CA PHE A 429 2.67 -10.52 -24.13
C PHE A 429 3.96 -10.72 -24.93
N THR A 430 5.05 -11.06 -24.25
CA THR A 430 6.36 -11.32 -24.89
C THR A 430 6.29 -12.47 -25.88
N ASN A 431 5.48 -13.49 -25.61
CA ASN A 431 5.35 -14.64 -26.51
C ASN A 431 4.70 -14.29 -27.86
N TYR A 432 3.77 -13.34 -27.88
CA TYR A 432 2.92 -13.06 -29.05
C TYR A 432 3.22 -11.70 -29.70
N ASN A 433 3.41 -10.65 -28.90
CA ASN A 433 3.59 -9.28 -29.38
C ASN A 433 5.06 -8.87 -29.40
N ASP A 434 5.77 -9.00 -28.28
CA ASP A 434 7.13 -8.47 -28.09
C ASP A 434 8.21 -9.54 -28.32
N VAL A 435 8.03 -10.35 -29.37
CA VAL A 435 8.87 -11.51 -29.68
C VAL A 435 10.35 -11.14 -29.85
N GLU A 436 10.64 -10.01 -30.49
CA GLU A 436 12.02 -9.55 -30.68
C GLU A 436 12.69 -9.11 -29.38
N ILE A 437 11.92 -8.56 -28.42
CA ILE A 437 12.43 -8.25 -27.08
C ILE A 437 12.77 -9.56 -26.35
N GLY A 438 11.91 -10.56 -26.44
CA GLY A 438 12.16 -11.91 -25.91
C GLY A 438 13.44 -12.56 -26.43
N LYS A 439 13.67 -12.49 -27.75
CA LYS A 439 14.91 -13.00 -28.36
C LYS A 439 16.16 -12.26 -27.89
N LYS A 440 16.07 -10.93 -27.77
CA LYS A 440 17.19 -10.10 -27.29
C LYS A 440 17.51 -10.40 -25.83
N ALA A 441 16.50 -10.59 -24.98
CA ALA A 441 16.70 -10.97 -23.58
C ALA A 441 17.40 -12.33 -23.45
N ILE A 442 16.98 -13.34 -24.23
CA ILE A 442 17.65 -14.65 -24.26
C ILE A 442 19.10 -14.50 -24.71
N ASN A 443 19.34 -13.79 -25.82
CA ASN A 443 20.70 -13.57 -26.34
C ASN A 443 21.58 -12.82 -25.33
N LEU A 444 21.05 -11.81 -24.66
CA LEU A 444 21.76 -11.08 -23.61
C LEU A 444 22.20 -12.03 -22.48
N LEU A 445 21.28 -12.83 -21.94
CA LEU A 445 21.59 -13.77 -20.86
C LEU A 445 22.61 -14.84 -21.31
N GLU A 446 22.49 -15.34 -22.53
CA GLU A 446 23.45 -16.28 -23.12
C GLU A 446 24.85 -15.66 -23.27
N ILE A 447 24.95 -14.42 -23.78
CA ILE A 447 26.23 -13.67 -23.91
C ILE A 447 26.85 -13.42 -22.52
N LEU A 448 26.02 -13.15 -21.52
CA LEU A 448 26.48 -12.96 -20.14
C LEU A 448 26.97 -14.25 -19.49
N GLY A 449 26.78 -15.41 -20.14
CA GLY A 449 27.35 -16.71 -19.75
C GLY A 449 26.36 -17.65 -19.06
N TYR A 450 25.05 -17.37 -19.12
CA TYR A 450 24.00 -18.19 -18.52
C TYR A 450 23.37 -19.15 -19.53
N GLU A 451 23.05 -20.37 -19.09
CA GLU A 451 22.14 -21.26 -19.80
C GLU A 451 20.70 -20.81 -19.57
N VAL A 452 20.01 -20.37 -20.62
CA VAL A 452 18.61 -19.94 -20.55
C VAL A 452 17.68 -21.11 -20.88
N VAL A 453 16.88 -21.52 -19.90
CA VAL A 453 15.90 -22.60 -20.06
C VAL A 453 14.50 -22.01 -19.94
N ILE A 454 13.61 -22.35 -20.88
CA ILE A 454 12.19 -22.00 -20.74
C ILE A 454 11.47 -23.21 -20.15
N PRO A 455 10.99 -23.14 -18.90
CA PRO A 455 10.31 -24.27 -18.29
C PRO A 455 8.92 -24.48 -18.91
N GLU A 456 8.32 -25.63 -18.59
CA GLU A 456 6.88 -25.80 -18.79
C GLU A 456 6.13 -24.86 -17.84
N HIS A 457 5.22 -24.07 -18.37
CA HIS A 457 4.37 -23.16 -17.62
C HIS A 457 3.20 -22.68 -18.48
N LEU A 458 2.15 -22.16 -17.83
CA LEU A 458 1.04 -21.44 -18.44
C LEU A 458 1.34 -19.94 -18.49
N GLU A 459 0.37 -19.15 -18.98
CA GLU A 459 0.35 -17.69 -18.84
C GLU A 459 0.40 -17.25 -17.36
N SER A 460 0.64 -15.97 -17.10
CA SER A 460 0.73 -15.48 -15.71
C SER A 460 -0.64 -15.44 -15.00
N GLY A 461 -1.72 -15.29 -15.77
CA GLY A 461 -3.06 -15.02 -15.25
C GLY A 461 -3.34 -13.53 -15.00
N ARG A 462 -2.38 -12.63 -15.32
CA ARG A 462 -2.52 -11.18 -15.11
C ARG A 462 -3.74 -10.59 -15.80
N THR A 463 -4.06 -11.04 -17.00
CA THR A 463 -5.23 -10.58 -17.76
C THR A 463 -6.55 -10.93 -17.04
N TYR A 464 -6.64 -12.14 -16.48
CA TYR A 464 -7.77 -12.58 -15.65
C TYR A 464 -7.89 -11.76 -14.37
N LEU A 465 -6.77 -11.58 -13.64
CA LEU A 465 -6.71 -10.79 -12.40
C LEU A 465 -7.17 -9.34 -12.63
N SER A 466 -6.70 -8.71 -13.72
CA SER A 466 -7.06 -7.31 -14.05
C SER A 466 -8.55 -7.08 -14.30
N LYS A 467 -9.30 -8.15 -14.56
CA LYS A 467 -10.75 -8.13 -14.83
C LYS A 467 -11.56 -8.88 -13.77
N GLY A 468 -10.94 -9.34 -12.68
CA GLY A 468 -11.65 -10.03 -11.58
C GLY A 468 -12.10 -11.45 -11.90
N PHE A 469 -11.35 -12.21 -12.69
CA PHE A 469 -11.61 -13.62 -12.97
C PHE A 469 -10.73 -14.48 -12.06
N LEU A 470 -10.98 -14.39 -10.75
CA LEU A 470 -10.13 -14.98 -9.72
C LEU A 470 -10.15 -16.51 -9.75
N ARG A 471 -11.28 -17.13 -10.12
CA ARG A 471 -11.37 -18.58 -10.22
C ARG A 471 -10.51 -19.14 -11.35
N GLU A 472 -10.46 -18.46 -12.49
CA GLU A 472 -9.60 -18.81 -13.61
C GLU A 472 -8.13 -18.51 -13.29
N ALA A 473 -7.85 -17.35 -12.71
CA ALA A 473 -6.50 -16.98 -12.29
C ALA A 473 -5.93 -17.98 -11.26
N LYS A 474 -6.76 -18.46 -10.32
CA LYS A 474 -6.38 -19.47 -9.33
C LYS A 474 -5.91 -20.76 -9.99
N LYS A 475 -6.66 -21.29 -10.96
CA LYS A 475 -6.29 -22.52 -11.69
C LYS A 475 -4.93 -22.37 -12.39
N ILE A 476 -4.68 -21.21 -12.98
CA ILE A 476 -3.41 -20.90 -13.66
C ILE A 476 -2.27 -20.81 -12.63
N ALA A 477 -2.49 -20.11 -11.52
CA ALA A 477 -1.53 -19.98 -10.44
C ALA A 477 -1.13 -21.33 -9.86
N GLU A 478 -2.10 -22.18 -9.53
CA GLU A 478 -1.85 -23.52 -8.97
C GLU A 478 -1.10 -24.42 -9.96
N ALA A 479 -1.43 -24.37 -11.24
CA ALA A 479 -0.71 -25.12 -12.28
C ALA A 479 0.75 -24.63 -12.41
N ASN A 480 0.97 -23.32 -12.46
CA ASN A 480 2.31 -22.75 -12.54
C ASN A 480 3.15 -23.09 -11.30
N VAL A 481 2.58 -23.02 -10.09
CA VAL A 481 3.28 -23.44 -8.87
C VAL A 481 3.69 -24.91 -8.98
N LYS A 482 2.80 -25.80 -9.42
CA LYS A 482 3.12 -27.24 -9.59
C LYS A 482 4.21 -27.49 -10.64
N PHE A 483 4.25 -26.73 -11.73
CA PHE A 483 5.28 -26.91 -12.76
C PHE A 483 6.66 -26.38 -12.34
N LEU A 484 6.69 -25.37 -11.47
CA LEU A 484 7.89 -24.56 -11.23
C LEU A 484 8.49 -24.74 -9.84
N ALA A 485 7.73 -25.13 -8.82
CA ALA A 485 8.20 -25.19 -7.43
C ALA A 485 9.47 -26.02 -7.25
N ASP A 486 9.59 -27.16 -7.95
CA ASP A 486 10.78 -28.03 -7.84
C ASP A 486 11.98 -27.55 -8.67
N LYS A 487 11.77 -26.59 -9.58
CA LYS A 487 12.80 -26.08 -10.51
C LYS A 487 13.40 -24.76 -10.02
N ILE A 488 12.57 -23.94 -9.39
CA ILE A 488 12.93 -22.59 -8.99
C ILE A 488 13.32 -22.59 -7.52
N THR A 489 14.59 -22.29 -7.27
CA THR A 489 15.21 -22.30 -5.94
C THR A 489 16.05 -21.04 -5.77
N ASP A 490 16.64 -20.84 -4.59
CA ASP A 490 17.53 -19.70 -4.33
C ASP A 490 18.76 -19.64 -5.27
N ASN A 491 19.11 -20.78 -5.89
CA ASN A 491 20.19 -20.92 -6.86
C ASN A 491 19.71 -20.94 -8.32
N THR A 492 18.42 -21.15 -8.57
CA THR A 492 17.84 -21.27 -9.92
C THR A 492 16.64 -20.33 -10.05
N LEU A 493 16.90 -19.14 -10.58
CA LEU A 493 15.95 -18.03 -10.56
C LEU A 493 14.99 -18.09 -11.76
N LEU A 494 13.74 -17.65 -11.54
CA LEU A 494 12.76 -17.43 -12.59
C LEU A 494 12.79 -15.95 -13.00
N ILE A 495 13.18 -15.68 -14.23
CA ILE A 495 13.33 -14.34 -14.77
C ILE A 495 12.15 -14.03 -15.68
N GLY A 496 11.54 -12.86 -15.55
CA GLY A 496 10.51 -12.36 -16.45
C GLY A 496 10.88 -11.03 -17.10
N ILE A 497 10.33 -10.82 -18.30
CA ILE A 497 10.56 -9.61 -19.10
C ILE A 497 9.43 -8.62 -18.87
N GLU A 498 8.17 -9.06 -18.93
CA GLU A 498 7.02 -8.22 -18.62
C GLU A 498 6.80 -8.16 -17.09
N PRO A 499 7.00 -6.98 -16.44
CA PRO A 499 6.92 -6.86 -14.99
C PRO A 499 5.55 -7.26 -14.43
N SER A 500 4.45 -6.85 -15.10
CA SER A 500 3.11 -7.17 -14.60
C SER A 500 2.85 -8.68 -14.61
N ALA A 501 3.44 -9.43 -15.53
CA ALA A 501 3.28 -10.87 -15.61
C ALA A 501 4.12 -11.58 -14.54
N ILE A 502 5.43 -11.30 -14.45
CA ILE A 502 6.32 -12.00 -13.51
C ILE A 502 6.04 -11.63 -12.05
N LEU A 503 5.66 -10.38 -11.77
CA LEU A 503 5.33 -9.99 -10.40
C LEU A 503 4.05 -10.70 -9.91
N THR A 504 3.22 -11.28 -10.79
CA THR A 504 2.07 -12.09 -10.37
C THR A 504 2.42 -13.23 -9.43
N PHE A 505 3.59 -13.83 -9.66
CA PHE A 505 4.13 -14.89 -8.81
C PHE A 505 4.43 -14.39 -7.39
N ARG A 506 4.84 -13.13 -7.25
CA ARG A 506 5.15 -12.50 -5.96
C ARG A 506 3.93 -11.99 -5.24
N ASP A 507 3.03 -11.40 -5.99
CA ASP A 507 2.06 -10.45 -5.45
C ASP A 507 0.66 -11.04 -5.28
N GLU A 508 0.27 -12.01 -6.10
CA GLU A 508 -1.06 -12.62 -6.07
C GLU A 508 -1.04 -14.11 -5.78
N TYR A 509 -0.06 -14.86 -6.31
CA TYR A 509 -0.06 -16.31 -6.17
C TYR A 509 -0.09 -16.78 -4.70
N PRO A 510 0.75 -16.26 -3.79
CA PRO A 510 0.74 -16.70 -2.38
C PRO A 510 -0.63 -16.51 -1.71
N ASP A 511 -1.39 -15.51 -2.15
CA ASP A 511 -2.70 -15.18 -1.58
C ASP A 511 -3.87 -15.83 -2.33
N LEU A 512 -3.64 -16.47 -3.49
CA LEU A 512 -4.71 -16.98 -4.36
C LEU A 512 -4.78 -18.51 -4.41
N VAL A 513 -3.64 -19.20 -4.31
CA VAL A 513 -3.58 -20.66 -4.37
C VAL A 513 -4.24 -21.32 -3.16
N SER A 514 -4.54 -22.61 -3.28
CA SER A 514 -4.97 -23.44 -2.15
C SER A 514 -3.90 -23.53 -1.04
N GLU A 515 -4.33 -23.86 0.18
CA GLU A 515 -3.46 -23.86 1.37
C GLU A 515 -2.26 -24.80 1.25
N ASP A 516 -2.45 -25.96 0.64
CA ASP A 516 -1.41 -26.95 0.39
C ASP A 516 -0.29 -26.45 -0.55
N LEU A 517 -0.57 -25.46 -1.39
CA LEU A 517 0.39 -24.88 -2.34
C LEU A 517 0.97 -23.53 -1.87
N MET A 518 0.49 -23.00 -0.74
CA MET A 518 0.85 -21.66 -0.27
C MET A 518 2.35 -21.52 -0.01
N GLU A 519 2.97 -22.47 0.68
CA GLU A 519 4.41 -22.41 0.98
C GLU A 519 5.27 -22.56 -0.28
N ALA A 520 4.86 -23.43 -1.21
CA ALA A 520 5.50 -23.54 -2.52
C ALA A 520 5.39 -22.23 -3.32
N ALA A 521 4.23 -21.58 -3.30
CA ALA A 521 4.01 -20.29 -3.94
C ALA A 521 4.87 -19.18 -3.31
N LYS A 522 5.01 -19.14 -1.98
CA LYS A 522 5.89 -18.18 -1.28
C LYS A 522 7.37 -18.39 -1.62
N ASN A 523 7.81 -19.64 -1.75
CA ASN A 523 9.20 -19.93 -2.12
C ASN A 523 9.46 -19.58 -3.59
N LEU A 524 8.51 -19.85 -4.48
CA LEU A 524 8.57 -19.44 -5.88
C LEU A 524 8.59 -17.91 -6.01
N ALA A 525 7.74 -17.20 -5.26
CA ALA A 525 7.66 -15.75 -5.22
C ALA A 525 9.03 -15.10 -4.96
N LYS A 526 9.77 -15.56 -3.94
CA LYS A 526 11.09 -15.01 -3.57
C LYS A 526 12.11 -15.06 -4.71
N ASN A 527 11.94 -16.02 -5.62
CA ASN A 527 12.87 -16.34 -6.70
C ASN A 527 12.35 -15.96 -8.10
N ALA A 528 11.19 -15.29 -8.17
CA ALA A 528 10.62 -14.71 -9.39
C ALA A 528 11.03 -13.24 -9.51
N LEU A 529 11.95 -12.95 -10.42
CA LEU A 529 12.59 -11.63 -10.56
C LEU A 529 12.26 -11.01 -11.91
N THR A 530 12.17 -9.68 -11.95
CA THR A 530 12.30 -8.99 -13.24
C THR A 530 13.73 -9.14 -13.76
N ILE A 531 13.92 -8.98 -15.07
CA ILE A 531 15.25 -9.06 -15.67
C ILE A 531 16.22 -8.04 -15.06
N GLU A 532 15.74 -6.85 -14.70
CA GLU A 532 16.54 -5.80 -14.05
C GLU A 532 16.99 -6.23 -12.64
N GLU A 533 16.06 -6.76 -11.82
CA GLU A 533 16.39 -7.27 -10.49
C GLU A 533 17.44 -8.37 -10.55
N PHE A 534 17.32 -9.28 -11.53
CA PHE A 534 18.31 -10.32 -11.76
C PHE A 534 19.68 -9.73 -12.13
N LEU A 535 19.72 -8.82 -13.10
CA LEU A 535 20.98 -8.22 -13.57
C LEU A 535 21.70 -7.47 -12.44
N VAL A 536 20.97 -6.67 -11.64
CA VAL A 536 21.54 -5.96 -10.49
C VAL A 536 22.10 -6.96 -9.46
N LYS A 537 21.33 -8.00 -9.10
CA LYS A 537 21.77 -9.02 -8.14
C LYS A 537 23.04 -9.73 -8.58
N GLU A 538 23.20 -9.99 -9.88
CA GLU A 538 24.40 -10.62 -10.42
C GLU A 538 25.57 -9.66 -10.60
N MET A 539 25.32 -8.36 -10.82
CA MET A 539 26.36 -7.32 -10.76
C MET A 539 26.90 -7.16 -9.34
N ASP A 540 26.03 -7.15 -8.34
CA ASP A 540 26.41 -7.02 -6.92
C ASP A 540 27.26 -8.22 -6.45
N LYS A 541 27.01 -9.42 -7.00
CA LYS A 541 27.84 -10.61 -6.77
C LYS A 541 29.17 -10.59 -7.53
N GLY A 542 29.37 -9.64 -8.45
CA GLY A 542 30.53 -9.60 -9.35
C GLY A 542 30.46 -10.59 -10.52
N ASN A 543 29.33 -11.28 -10.70
CA ASN A 543 29.12 -12.22 -11.80
C ASN A 543 28.90 -11.51 -13.14
N ILE A 544 28.36 -10.29 -13.13
CA ILE A 544 28.21 -9.44 -14.31
C ILE A 544 29.04 -8.17 -14.12
N ARG A 545 29.80 -7.78 -15.15
CA ARG A 545 30.59 -6.54 -15.13
C ARG A 545 30.19 -5.61 -16.27
N LYS A 546 30.45 -4.31 -16.08
CA LYS A 546 30.08 -3.25 -17.04
C LYS A 546 30.71 -3.47 -18.42
N GLU A 547 31.92 -4.04 -18.49
CA GLU A 547 32.67 -4.26 -19.72
C GLU A 547 32.02 -5.32 -20.63
N GLN A 548 31.03 -6.08 -20.14
CA GLN A 548 30.31 -7.07 -20.93
C GLN A 548 29.18 -6.47 -21.79
N PHE A 549 28.87 -5.17 -21.61
CA PHE A 549 27.80 -4.45 -22.32
C PHE A 549 28.32 -3.49 -23.40
N THR A 550 29.65 -3.40 -23.54
CA THR A 550 30.36 -2.64 -24.57
C THR A 550 30.93 -3.59 -25.60
#